data_AF-A0A1Y0K674-F1
#
_entry.id   AF-A0A1Y0K674-F1
#
_cell.length_a   1.000
_cell.length_b   1.000
_cell.length_c   1.000
_cell.angle_alpha   90.00
_cell.angle_beta   90.00
_cell.angle_gamma   90.00
#
_symmetry.space_group_name_H-M   'P 1'
#
loop_
_entity.id
_entity.type
_entity.pdbx_description
1 polymer ?
#
loop_
_entity_poly.entity_id
_entity_poly.type
_entity_poly.pdbx_seq_one_letter_code
_entity_poly.pdbx_strand_id
1 'polypeptide(L)' 'GQITTKELGTVMRSLGQNPSESELQDMINEVDADNNGTIDFPEFLTMMA' A
#
# COMPACT_ATOMS: atom_id res chain seq x y z
N GLY A 1 -0.50 9.73 9.72
CA GLY A 1 -0.71 9.89 8.28
C GLY A 1 -0.70 8.50 7.72
N GLN A 2 -1.75 8.13 7.01
CA GLN A 2 -1.99 6.76 6.55
C GLN A 2 -2.08 6.77 5.03
N ILE A 3 -1.56 5.74 4.39
CA ILE A 3 -1.63 5.55 2.94
C ILE A 3 -2.78 4.59 2.67
N THR A 4 -3.80 5.08 1.99
CA THR A 4 -4.91 4.25 1.54
C THR A 4 -4.52 3.43 0.31
N THR A 5 -5.25 2.34 0.03
CA THR A 5 -5.20 1.56 -1.23
C THR A 5 -5.18 2.46 -2.47
N LYS A 6 -5.97 3.52 -2.48
CA LYS A 6 -6.06 4.48 -3.60
C LYS A 6 -4.80 5.31 -3.76
N GLU A 7 -4.21 5.76 -2.65
CA GLU A 7 -2.98 6.54 -2.67
C GLU A 7 -1.80 5.67 -3.10
N LEU A 8 -1.72 4.44 -2.58
CA LEU A 8 -0.73 3.45 -3.03
C LEU A 8 -0.85 3.20 -4.54
N GLY A 9 -2.07 2.96 -5.03
CA GLY A 9 -2.32 2.80 -6.46
C GLY A 9 -1.93 4.01 -7.31
N THR A 10 -2.13 5.22 -6.79
CA THR A 10 -1.72 6.46 -7.46
C THR A 10 -0.20 6.59 -7.53
N VAL A 11 0.51 6.24 -6.46
CA VAL A 11 1.98 6.22 -6.42
C VAL A 11 2.52 5.18 -7.40
N MET A 12 2.00 3.95 -7.38
CA MET A 12 2.43 2.89 -8.30
C MET A 12 2.23 3.27 -9.76
N ARG A 13 1.09 3.87 -10.10
CA ARG A 13 0.82 4.42 -11.45
C ARG A 13 1.77 5.53 -11.85
N SER A 14 2.13 6.39 -10.88
CA SER A 14 3.13 7.44 -11.11
C SER A 14 4.54 6.88 -11.33
N LEU A 15 4.83 5.69 -10.78
CA LEU A 15 6.08 4.95 -11.01
C LEU A 15 6.05 4.10 -12.30
N GLY A 16 4.95 4.14 -13.07
CA GLY A 16 4.79 3.40 -14.32
C GLY A 16 4.28 1.96 -14.14
N GLN A 17 3.94 1.56 -12.91
CA GLN A 17 3.29 0.28 -12.61
C GLN A 17 1.77 0.47 -12.68
N ASN A 18 1.02 -0.52 -13.17
CA ASN A 18 -0.44 -0.40 -13.25
C ASN A 18 -1.11 -1.58 -12.54
N PRO A 19 -0.94 -1.69 -11.21
CA PRO A 19 -1.49 -2.80 -10.44
C PRO A 19 -3.03 -2.73 -10.43
N SER A 20 -3.63 -3.91 -10.39
CA SER A 20 -5.05 -4.10 -10.15
C SER A 20 -5.40 -3.78 -8.70
N GLU A 21 -6.69 -3.57 -8.44
CA GLU A 21 -7.19 -3.29 -7.09
C GLU A 21 -6.96 -4.49 -6.15
N SER A 22 -7.00 -5.72 -6.68
CA SER A 22 -6.67 -6.93 -5.93
C SER A 22 -5.19 -6.97 -5.55
N GLU A 23 -4.28 -6.67 -6.49
CA GLU A 23 -2.85 -6.64 -6.19
C GLU A 23 -2.52 -5.56 -5.15
N LEU A 24 -3.13 -4.38 -5.25
CA LEU A 24 -2.97 -3.33 -4.24
C LEU A 24 -3.48 -3.77 -2.87
N GLN A 25 -4.60 -4.49 -2.84
CA GLN A 25 -5.16 -5.02 -1.60
C GLN A 25 -4.26 -6.11 -1.02
N ASP A 26 -3.72 -7.01 -1.85
CA ASP A 26 -2.79 -8.05 -1.41
C ASP A 26 -1.49 -7.45 -0.86
N MET A 27 -0.95 -6.42 -1.52
CA MET A 27 0.22 -5.68 -1.04
C MET A 27 -0.03 -5.00 0.31
N ILE A 28 -1.22 -4.44 0.51
CA ILE A 28 -1.59 -3.84 1.80
C ILE A 28 -1.73 -4.95 2.84
N ASN A 29 -2.45 -6.02 2.54
CA ASN A 29 -2.65 -7.14 3.46
C ASN A 29 -1.32 -7.80 3.92
N GLU A 30 -0.26 -7.75 3.11
CA GLU A 30 1.06 -8.26 3.50
C GLU A 30 1.76 -7.40 4.57
N VAL A 31 1.52 -6.09 4.58
CA VAL A 31 2.23 -5.13 5.47
C VAL A 31 1.33 -4.52 6.54
N ASP A 32 0.02 -4.63 6.38
CA ASP A 32 -1.03 -4.18 7.30
C ASP A 32 -1.11 -5.12 8.50
N ALA A 33 -0.32 -4.80 9.53
CA ALA A 33 -0.20 -5.62 10.72
C ALA A 33 -1.40 -5.44 11.66
N ASP A 34 -2.04 -4.26 11.63
CA ASP A 34 -3.19 -3.93 12.46
C ASP A 34 -4.55 -4.25 11.80
N ASN A 35 -4.52 -4.65 10.52
CA ASN A 35 -5.68 -4.98 9.69
C ASN A 35 -6.66 -3.81 9.56
N ASN A 36 -6.15 -2.57 9.52
CA ASN A 36 -6.97 -1.37 9.38
C ASN A 36 -7.32 -1.05 7.92
N GLY A 37 -6.74 -1.76 6.95
CA GLY A 37 -6.95 -1.60 5.51
C GLY A 37 -6.20 -0.41 4.89
N THR A 38 -5.23 0.15 5.62
CA THR A 38 -4.36 1.25 5.22
C THR A 38 -2.93 0.96 5.70
N ILE A 39 -1.95 1.66 5.13
CA ILE A 39 -0.55 1.52 5.53
C ILE A 39 -0.17 2.73 6.38
N ASP A 40 0.16 2.50 7.64
CA ASP A 40 0.73 3.52 8.49
C ASP A 40 2.21 3.77 8.15
N PHE A 41 2.74 4.92 8.55
CA PHE A 41 4.15 5.27 8.30
C PHE A 41 5.17 4.19 8.72
N PRO A 42 5.04 3.50 9.89
CA PRO A 42 5.94 2.40 10.26
C PRO A 42 5.80 1.17 9.35
N GLU A 43 4.59 0.86 8.89
CA GLU A 43 4.32 -0.24 7.97
C GLU A 43 4.90 0.07 6.58
N PHE A 44 4.78 1.32 6.13
CA PHE A 44 5.41 1.79 4.90
C PHE A 44 6.94 1.68 4.95
N LEU A 45 7.56 1.99 6.09
CA LEU A 45 9.00 1.79 6.27
C LEU A 45 9.39 0.32 6.19
N THR A 46 8.55 -0.57 6.72
CA THR A 46 8.76 -2.03 6.64
C THR A 46 8.68 -2.53 5.20
N MET A 47 7.80 -1.92 4.39
CA MET A 47 7.66 -2.21 2.96
C MET A 47 8.86 -1.72 2.12
N MET A 48 9.55 -0.67 2.56
CA MET A 48 10.70 -0.07 1.88
C MET A 48 12.06 -0.63 2.34
N ALA A 49 12.09 -1.42 3.41
CA ALA A 49 13.30 -2.03 3.98
C ALA A 49 13.68 -3.32 3.26
#